data_AF-A0A0F4GM65-F1
#
_entry.id   AF-A0A0F4GM65-F1
#
_cell.length_a   1.000
_cell.length_b   1.000
_cell.length_c   1.000
_cell.angle_alpha   90.00
_cell.angle_beta   90.00
_cell.angle_gamma   90.00
#
_symmetry.space_group_name_H-M   'P 1'
#
loop_
_entity.id
_entity.type
_entity.pdbx_description
1 polymer ?
#
loop_
_entity_poly.entity_id
_entity_poly.type
_entity_poly.pdbx_seq_one_letter_code
_entity_poly.pdbx_strand_id
1 'polypeptide(L)'
;MILTTLLALAGLFSHCAADAFPFERLEKNDSMLLILDLQDGLYSLARDFDPTLYYNAIIAHSAVGKLFDIPVVMTTSAQSGANGPLPKEIVDIYPDAPLSQRQGEVDAWDNAEFRAAIRATGKKQIIMAGSHGCL
;
A
#
# COMPACT_ATOMS: atom_id res chain seq x y z
N MET A 1 -37.79 34.35 -37.80
CA MET A 1 -36.46 33.95 -38.31
C MET A 1 -35.30 34.26 -37.36
N ILE A 2 -35.37 35.30 -36.49
CA ILE A 2 -34.26 35.67 -35.59
C ILE A 2 -34.21 34.81 -34.29
N LEU A 3 -35.37 34.32 -33.83
CA LEU A 3 -35.45 33.53 -32.58
C LEU A 3 -34.92 32.09 -32.74
N THR A 4 -35.04 31.52 -33.92
CA THR A 4 -34.55 30.17 -34.27
C THR A 4 -33.03 30.09 -34.38
N THR A 5 -32.36 31.19 -34.72
CA THR A 5 -30.89 31.26 -34.79
C THR A 5 -30.23 31.42 -33.41
N LEU A 6 -30.92 32.02 -32.42
CA LEU A 6 -30.39 32.13 -31.05
C LEU A 6 -30.39 30.79 -30.31
N LEU A 7 -31.41 29.94 -30.52
CA LEU A 7 -31.50 28.65 -29.86
C LEU A 7 -30.43 27.65 -30.36
N ALA A 8 -30.04 27.77 -31.63
CA ALA A 8 -28.96 26.97 -32.22
C ALA A 8 -27.58 27.27 -31.61
N LEU A 9 -27.36 28.50 -31.11
CA LEU A 9 -26.10 28.89 -30.48
C LEU A 9 -25.95 28.33 -29.04
N ALA A 10 -27.06 28.14 -28.32
CA ALA A 10 -27.06 27.61 -26.96
C ALA A 10 -26.75 26.09 -26.90
N GLY A 11 -27.06 25.35 -27.98
CA GLY A 11 -26.79 23.92 -28.08
C GLY A 11 -25.32 23.55 -28.33
N LEU A 12 -24.51 24.50 -28.80
CA LEU A 12 -23.10 24.27 -29.17
C LEU A 12 -22.13 24.29 -27.97
N PHE A 13 -22.59 24.67 -26.78
CA PHE A 13 -21.77 24.73 -25.55
C PHE A 13 -22.03 23.61 -24.55
N SER A 14 -22.94 22.66 -24.84
CA SER A 14 -22.93 21.38 -24.12
C SER A 14 -21.77 20.53 -24.63
N HIS A 15 -20.54 20.97 -24.32
CA HIS A 15 -19.42 20.07 -24.22
C HIS A 15 -19.76 19.13 -23.05
N CYS A 16 -20.21 17.92 -23.36
CA CYS A 16 -20.03 16.79 -22.46
C CYS A 16 -18.52 16.52 -22.41
N ALA A 17 -17.76 17.39 -21.73
CA ALA A 17 -16.45 17.03 -21.24
C ALA A 17 -16.74 16.01 -20.13
N ALA A 18 -16.58 14.72 -20.43
CA ALA A 18 -16.36 13.76 -19.37
C ALA A 18 -15.16 14.28 -18.56
N ASP A 19 -15.29 14.36 -17.23
CA ASP A 19 -14.16 14.70 -16.38
C ASP A 19 -13.02 13.74 -16.74
N ALA A 20 -11.88 14.29 -17.18
CA ALA A 20 -10.72 13.47 -17.46
C ALA A 20 -10.34 12.78 -16.15
N PHE A 21 -10.29 11.44 -16.15
CA PHE A 21 -9.85 10.69 -14.98
C PHE A 21 -8.41 11.12 -14.65
N PRO A 22 -8.15 11.71 -13.46
CA PRO A 22 -6.82 12.19 -13.12
C PRO A 22 -5.86 10.99 -13.04
N PHE A 23 -4.71 11.10 -13.71
CA PHE A 23 -3.65 10.12 -13.55
C PHE A 23 -2.85 10.43 -12.28
N GLU A 24 -3.30 9.89 -11.15
CA GLU A 24 -2.65 10.02 -9.85
C GLU A 24 -1.33 9.24 -9.84
N ARG A 25 -0.22 9.95 -10.01
CA ARG A 25 1.13 9.36 -9.94
C ARG A 25 1.60 9.24 -8.50
N LEU A 26 2.47 8.26 -8.24
CA LEU A 26 3.18 8.20 -6.96
C LEU A 26 4.09 9.41 -6.80
N GLU A 27 3.92 10.10 -5.68
CA GLU A 27 4.67 11.26 -5.27
C GLU A 27 5.49 10.92 -4.04
N LYS A 28 6.82 11.01 -4.15
CA LYS A 28 7.78 10.65 -3.09
C LYS A 28 7.41 11.32 -1.76
N ASN A 29 7.02 12.60 -1.81
CA ASN A 29 6.75 13.40 -0.61
C ASN A 29 5.37 13.12 0.01
N ASP A 30 4.48 12.42 -0.68
CA ASP A 30 3.12 12.07 -0.21
C ASP A 30 2.89 10.55 -0.08
N SER A 31 3.96 9.77 -0.25
CA SER A 31 3.94 8.30 -0.18
C SER A 31 4.56 7.76 1.11
N MET A 32 4.05 6.61 1.55
CA MET A 32 4.68 5.74 2.56
C MET A 32 4.76 4.29 2.05
N LEU A 33 5.69 3.50 2.59
CA LEU A 33 5.82 2.08 2.30
C LEU A 33 5.21 1.22 3.41
N LEU A 34 4.28 0.35 3.05
CA LEU A 34 3.65 -0.60 3.96
C LEU A 34 4.14 -2.02 3.66
N ILE A 35 4.70 -2.64 4.71
CA ILE A 35 5.11 -4.04 4.71
C ILE A 35 4.07 -4.81 5.55
N LEU A 36 3.18 -5.53 4.88
CA LEU A 36 2.00 -6.14 5.50
C LEU A 36 2.16 -7.65 5.54
N ASP A 37 2.49 -8.20 6.72
CA ASP A 37 2.53 -9.64 6.98
C ASP A 37 3.41 -10.45 5.98
N LEU A 38 4.50 -9.85 5.47
CA LEU A 38 5.49 -10.56 4.66
C LEU A 38 6.37 -11.47 5.53
N GLN A 39 5.74 -12.40 6.25
CA GLN A 39 6.34 -13.24 7.29
C GLN A 39 6.84 -14.58 6.71
N ASP A 40 7.84 -15.16 7.38
CA ASP A 40 8.54 -16.36 6.93
C ASP A 40 7.61 -17.57 6.72
N GLY A 41 6.65 -17.76 7.62
CA GLY A 41 5.66 -18.83 7.51
C GLY A 41 4.67 -18.58 6.37
N LEU A 42 4.17 -17.35 6.24
CA LEU A 42 3.14 -17.00 5.25
C LEU A 42 3.67 -17.05 3.82
N TYR A 43 4.87 -16.52 3.54
CA TYR A 43 5.40 -16.57 2.18
C TYR A 43 5.65 -18.03 1.72
N SER A 44 6.02 -18.92 2.66
CA SER A 44 6.26 -20.33 2.37
C SER A 44 5.00 -21.09 1.90
N LEU A 45 3.82 -20.50 2.07
CA LEU A 45 2.54 -21.04 1.62
C LEU A 45 2.17 -20.59 0.20
N ALA A 46 2.78 -19.54 -0.34
CA ALA A 46 2.50 -19.04 -1.69
C ALA A 46 2.89 -20.08 -2.76
N ARG A 47 2.04 -20.25 -3.78
CA ARG A 47 2.21 -21.25 -4.86
C ARG A 47 1.98 -20.69 -6.26
N ASP A 48 1.67 -19.41 -6.36
CA ASP A 48 1.45 -18.66 -7.58
C ASP A 48 2.73 -18.06 -8.17
N PHE A 49 3.83 -18.04 -7.39
CA PHE A 49 5.15 -17.59 -7.82
C PHE A 49 6.25 -18.59 -7.44
N ASP A 50 7.36 -18.53 -8.19
CA ASP A 50 8.59 -19.20 -7.77
C ASP A 50 9.04 -18.64 -6.40
N PRO A 51 9.36 -19.50 -5.42
CA PRO A 51 9.65 -19.07 -4.06
C PRO A 51 10.89 -18.17 -3.96
N THR A 52 11.90 -18.37 -4.83
CA THR A 52 13.12 -17.55 -4.84
C THR A 52 12.80 -16.16 -5.39
N LEU A 53 12.07 -16.10 -6.50
CA LEU A 53 11.64 -14.83 -7.09
C LEU A 53 10.70 -14.07 -6.14
N TYR A 54 9.80 -14.76 -5.46
CA TYR A 54 8.88 -14.14 -4.51
C TYR A 54 9.62 -13.55 -3.32
N TYR A 55 10.54 -14.31 -2.72
CA TYR A 55 11.37 -13.80 -1.63
C TYR A 55 12.22 -12.59 -2.06
N ASN A 56 12.82 -12.65 -3.27
CA ASN A 56 13.55 -11.50 -3.81
C ASN A 56 12.65 -10.27 -4.01
N ALA A 57 11.40 -10.46 -4.42
CA ALA A 57 10.43 -9.36 -4.55
C ALA A 57 10.03 -8.78 -3.19
N ILE A 58 9.89 -9.60 -2.14
CA ILE A 58 9.67 -9.16 -0.76
C ILE A 58 10.80 -8.25 -0.29
N ILE A 59 12.05 -8.67 -0.49
CA ILE A 59 13.23 -7.87 -0.12
C ILE A 59 13.32 -6.60 -0.96
N ALA A 60 13.04 -6.68 -2.27
CA ALA A 60 13.04 -5.51 -3.16
C ALA A 60 11.98 -4.47 -2.76
N HIS A 61 10.75 -4.90 -2.47
CA HIS A 61 9.68 -4.03 -1.94
C HIS A 61 10.13 -3.37 -0.64
N SER A 62 10.69 -4.17 0.27
CA SER A 62 11.17 -3.67 1.56
C SER A 62 12.29 -2.63 1.40
N ALA A 63 13.16 -2.75 0.40
CA ALA A 63 14.24 -1.78 0.15
C ALA A 63 13.75 -0.41 -0.36
N VAL A 64 12.53 -0.31 -0.92
CA VAL A 64 11.98 0.93 -1.50
C VAL A 64 11.96 2.07 -0.48
N GLY A 65 11.63 1.78 0.77
CA GLY A 65 11.50 2.78 1.83
C GLY A 65 12.80 3.53 2.09
N LYS A 66 13.92 2.80 2.23
CA LYS A 66 15.26 3.39 2.34
C LYS A 66 15.73 4.03 1.05
N LEU A 67 15.48 3.39 -0.10
CA LEU A 67 15.94 3.90 -1.39
C LEU A 67 15.38 5.30 -1.70
N PHE A 68 14.10 5.50 -1.37
CA PHE A 68 13.41 6.77 -1.59
C PHE A 68 13.22 7.59 -0.33
N ASP A 69 13.79 7.22 0.82
CA ASP A 69 13.66 7.98 2.07
C ASP A 69 12.18 8.33 2.39
N ILE A 70 11.30 7.33 2.30
CA ILE A 70 9.87 7.46 2.61
C ILE A 70 9.53 6.74 3.93
N PRO A 71 8.51 7.19 4.68
CA PRO A 71 8.10 6.54 5.92
C PRO A 71 7.73 5.07 5.69
N VAL A 72 8.10 4.21 6.62
CA VAL A 72 7.79 2.78 6.57
C VAL A 72 6.96 2.39 7.78
N VAL A 73 5.89 1.62 7.55
CA VAL A 73 5.09 0.99 8.61
C VAL A 73 5.06 -0.51 8.33
N MET A 74 5.26 -1.31 9.38
CA MET A 74 5.30 -2.75 9.31
C MET A 74 4.21 -3.35 10.20
N THR A 75 3.70 -4.52 9.81
CA THR A 75 2.75 -5.28 10.63
C THR A 75 2.98 -6.78 10.47
N THR A 76 2.65 -7.54 11.51
CA THR A 76 2.64 -9.00 11.49
C THR A 76 1.33 -9.54 12.03
N SER A 77 0.90 -10.69 11.52
CA SER A 77 -0.22 -11.48 12.05
C SER A 77 0.29 -12.75 12.73
N ALA A 78 -0.04 -12.93 14.01
CA ALA A 78 0.26 -14.11 14.82
C ALA A 78 1.72 -14.58 14.71
N GLN A 79 2.69 -13.66 14.81
CA GLN A 79 4.10 -13.95 14.49
C GLN A 79 4.78 -15.02 15.36
N SER A 80 4.28 -15.25 16.57
CA SER A 80 4.75 -16.32 17.46
C SER A 80 4.16 -17.69 17.13
N GLY A 81 3.24 -17.76 16.15
CA GLY A 81 2.61 -18.98 15.67
C GLY A 81 3.18 -19.45 14.34
N ALA A 82 2.37 -20.19 13.58
CA ALA A 82 2.77 -20.79 12.30
C ALA A 82 3.13 -19.76 11.21
N ASN A 83 2.66 -18.51 11.34
CA ASN A 83 2.96 -17.44 10.41
C ASN A 83 4.44 -16.98 10.49
N GLY A 84 5.11 -17.19 11.64
CA GLY A 84 6.51 -16.84 11.83
C GLY A 84 6.77 -15.33 11.93
N PRO A 85 8.03 -14.91 12.14
CA PRO A 85 8.39 -13.49 12.17
C PRO A 85 8.46 -12.87 10.77
N LEU A 86 8.68 -11.56 10.68
CA LEU A 86 9.21 -10.96 9.45
C LEU A 86 10.65 -11.45 9.21
N PRO A 87 11.07 -11.59 7.94
CA PRO A 87 12.46 -11.85 7.59
C PRO A 87 13.41 -10.88 8.30
N LYS A 88 14.51 -11.42 8.83
CA LYS A 88 15.50 -10.65 9.59
C LYS A 88 16.04 -9.47 8.79
N GLU A 89 16.23 -9.65 7.50
CA GLU A 89 16.69 -8.64 6.55
C GLU A 89 15.80 -7.40 6.56
N ILE A 90 14.48 -7.56 6.68
CA ILE A 90 13.53 -6.44 6.72
C ILE A 90 13.65 -5.68 8.02
N VAL A 91 13.72 -6.40 9.15
CA VAL A 91 13.84 -5.80 10.49
C VAL A 91 15.18 -5.06 10.64
N ASP A 92 16.26 -5.60 10.07
CA ASP A 92 17.58 -4.98 10.11
C ASP A 92 17.64 -3.70 9.24
N ILE A 93 16.85 -3.62 8.15
CA ILE A 93 16.72 -2.38 7.36
C ILE A 93 15.99 -1.30 8.16
N TYR A 94 14.98 -1.68 8.97
CA TYR A 94 14.10 -0.75 9.67
C TYR A 94 13.99 -1.02 11.18
N PRO A 95 15.09 -0.89 11.94
CA PRO A 95 15.09 -1.20 13.38
C PRO A 95 14.15 -0.29 14.19
N ASP A 96 13.90 0.93 13.70
CA ASP A 96 13.10 1.95 14.39
C ASP A 96 11.72 2.20 13.76
N ALA A 97 11.35 1.47 12.70
CA ALA A 97 10.05 1.67 12.07
C ALA A 97 8.92 1.10 12.94
N PRO A 98 7.74 1.76 12.97
CA PRO A 98 6.57 1.21 13.65
C PRO A 98 6.24 -0.21 13.17
N LEU A 99 6.23 -1.16 14.11
CA LEU A 99 5.86 -2.55 13.88
C LEU A 99 4.66 -2.92 14.75
N SER A 100 3.49 -3.07 14.14
CA SER A 100 2.27 -3.50 14.84
C SER A 100 2.16 -5.03 14.85
N GLN A 101 2.15 -5.64 16.03
CA GLN A 101 2.03 -7.09 16.18
C GLN A 101 0.60 -7.48 16.51
N ARG A 102 -0.11 -8.04 15.53
CA ARG A 102 -1.50 -8.48 15.69
C ARG A 102 -1.54 -9.95 16.10
N GLN A 103 -2.36 -10.27 17.09
CA GLN A 103 -2.48 -11.64 17.64
C GLN A 103 -3.83 -12.29 17.35
N GLY A 104 -4.71 -11.60 16.60
CA GLY A 104 -5.98 -12.17 16.17
C GLY A 104 -6.64 -11.43 15.01
N GLU A 105 -6.39 -10.13 14.85
CA GLU A 105 -6.98 -9.34 13.76
C GLU A 105 -6.35 -9.72 12.41
N VAL A 106 -7.17 -10.25 11.50
CA VAL A 106 -6.74 -10.56 10.12
C VAL A 106 -6.65 -9.29 9.28
N ASP A 107 -7.63 -8.39 9.40
CA ASP A 107 -7.55 -7.05 8.81
C ASP A 107 -6.62 -6.17 9.66
N ALA A 108 -5.58 -5.61 9.05
CA ALA A 108 -4.64 -4.75 9.75
C ALA A 108 -5.32 -3.47 10.24
N TRP A 109 -6.34 -3.03 9.50
CA TRP A 109 -7.08 -1.83 9.81
C TRP A 109 -7.91 -1.96 11.09
N ASP A 110 -8.23 -3.15 11.58
CA ASP A 110 -8.92 -3.34 12.87
C ASP A 110 -8.03 -3.00 14.07
N ASN A 111 -6.70 -3.08 13.91
CA ASN A 111 -5.74 -2.77 14.96
C ASN A 111 -5.55 -1.25 15.15
N ALA A 112 -5.76 -0.75 16.37
CA ALA A 112 -5.69 0.67 16.67
C ALA A 112 -4.29 1.27 16.54
N GLU A 113 -3.26 0.51 16.92
CA GLU A 113 -1.85 0.95 16.83
C GLU A 113 -1.42 1.07 15.37
N PHE A 114 -1.84 0.11 14.53
CA PHE A 114 -1.61 0.17 13.10
C PHE A 114 -2.24 1.41 12.46
N ARG A 115 -3.53 1.67 12.73
CA ARG A 115 -4.19 2.89 12.24
C ARG A 115 -3.49 4.16 12.72
N ALA A 116 -3.01 4.19 13.96
CA ALA A 116 -2.28 5.31 14.51
C ALA A 116 -0.92 5.50 13.81
N ALA A 117 -0.18 4.43 13.56
CA ALA A 117 1.09 4.46 12.84
C ALA A 117 0.91 4.99 11.40
N ILE A 118 -0.08 4.49 10.67
CA ILE A 118 -0.40 4.97 9.31
C ILE A 118 -0.74 6.47 9.35
N ARG A 119 -1.62 6.91 10.26
CA ARG A 119 -2.00 8.33 10.38
C ARG A 119 -0.83 9.22 10.78
N ALA A 120 0.08 8.74 11.62
CA ALA A 120 1.27 9.48 12.06
C ALA A 120 2.23 9.79 10.91
N THR A 121 2.21 9.02 9.81
CA THR A 121 3.03 9.31 8.62
C THR A 121 2.60 10.60 7.91
N GLY A 122 1.32 11.00 8.05
CA GLY A 122 0.73 12.12 7.32
C GLY A 122 0.67 11.94 5.79
N LYS A 123 0.93 10.74 5.28
CA LYS A 123 0.96 10.43 3.85
C LYS A 123 -0.41 10.02 3.33
N LYS A 124 -0.73 10.38 2.08
CA LYS A 124 -1.99 9.99 1.44
C LYS A 124 -1.85 8.77 0.55
N GLN A 125 -0.66 8.52 0.02
CA GLN A 125 -0.36 7.40 -0.87
C GLN A 125 0.32 6.28 -0.09
N ILE A 126 -0.17 5.05 -0.24
CA ILE A 126 0.37 3.86 0.43
C ILE A 126 0.86 2.90 -0.63
N ILE A 127 2.16 2.65 -0.64
CA ILE A 127 2.79 1.61 -1.46
C ILE A 127 2.81 0.34 -0.62
N MET A 128 1.93 -0.60 -0.93
CA MET A 128 1.67 -1.78 -0.09
C MET A 128 2.08 -3.06 -0.80
N ALA A 129 2.65 -4.00 -0.04
CA ALA A 129 2.72 -5.40 -0.42
C ALA A 129 2.47 -6.25 0.82
N GLY A 130 1.84 -7.40 0.61
CA GLY A 130 1.55 -8.36 1.65
C GLY A 130 1.27 -9.76 1.13
N SER A 131 1.07 -10.70 2.05
CA SER A 131 0.73 -12.09 1.71
C SER A 131 -0.76 -12.26 1.42
N HIS A 132 -1.10 -13.37 0.74
CA HIS A 132 -2.47 -13.73 0.40
C HIS A 132 -3.37 -13.81 1.64
N GLY A 133 -4.52 -13.11 1.61
CA GLY A 133 -5.49 -13.04 2.71
C GLY A 133 -5.31 -11.85 3.67
N CYS A 134 -4.22 -11.09 3.52
CA CYS A 134 -3.93 -9.94 4.37
C CYS A 134 -3.93 -8.59 3.61
N LEU A 135 -3.83 -8.63 2.26
CA LEU A 135 -4.01 -7.48 1.36
C LEU A 135 -5.48 -7.09 1.20
#